data_AF-A0A828RFN3-F1
#
_entry.id   AF-A0A828RFN3-F1
#
_cell.length_a   1.000
_cell.length_b   1.000
_cell.length_c   1.000
_cell.angle_alpha   90.00
_cell.angle_beta   90.00
_cell.angle_gamma   90.00
#
_symmetry.space_group_name_H-M   'P 1'
#
loop_
_entity.id
_entity.type
_entity.pdbx_description
1 polymer ?
#
loop_
_entity_poly.entity_id
_entity_poly.type
_entity_poly.pdbx_seq_one_letter_code
_entity_poly.pdbx_strand_id
1 'polypeptide(L)'
;MTDNYSINMQRINKVIPNTLVTDVFKRTLKKLQDRISQIIVNDGQDGKEILMTSIHNFYRYANGEMTLYKKDSVKKVEFVKGTPHGKVIIKFYDFSDLKLNDIVYGRAFDFIQDIKPKEINHAGYDNTIRGEFPQLLDPDHAEEIDRLRRWMQDGHISHYEYDDANPVYPKAGK
;
A
#
# COMPACT_ATOMS: atom_id res chain seq x y z
N MET A 1 20.03 10.73 2.94
CA MET A 1 18.55 10.73 3.03
C MET A 1 18.00 11.23 1.71
N THR A 2 17.42 10.35 0.90
CA THR A 2 16.65 10.76 -0.28
C THR A 2 15.45 11.55 0.18
N ASP A 3 15.31 12.77 -0.32
CA ASP A 3 14.19 13.65 -0.01
C ASP A 3 12.89 12.97 -0.49
N ASN A 4 12.03 12.55 0.44
CA ASN A 4 10.77 11.84 0.14
C ASN A 4 9.91 12.61 -0.86
N TYR A 5 10.02 13.94 -0.86
CA TYR A 5 9.39 14.80 -1.85
C TYR A 5 9.76 14.44 -3.30
N SER A 6 11.05 14.25 -3.58
CA SER A 6 11.54 13.94 -4.94
C SER A 6 10.98 12.61 -5.46
N ILE A 7 10.97 11.58 -4.61
CA ILE A 7 10.44 10.25 -4.92
C ILE A 7 8.91 10.33 -5.12
N ASN A 8 8.22 11.05 -4.24
CA ASN A 8 6.78 11.23 -4.32
C ASN A 8 6.39 11.94 -5.64
N MET A 9 7.08 13.02 -6.00
CA MET A 9 6.86 13.72 -7.28
C MET A 9 7.10 12.83 -8.50
N GLN A 10 8.14 11.99 -8.48
CA GLN A 10 8.37 11.03 -9.56
C GLN A 10 7.23 10.01 -9.69
N ARG A 11 6.66 9.54 -8.57
CA ARG A 11 5.51 8.62 -8.59
C ARG A 11 4.24 9.31 -9.08
N ILE A 12 3.99 10.53 -8.61
CA ILE A 12 2.85 11.36 -9.01
C ILE A 12 2.87 11.59 -10.53
N ASN A 13 3.99 12.08 -11.08
CA ASN A 13 4.08 12.40 -12.51
C ASN A 13 3.96 11.18 -13.43
N LYS A 14 4.10 9.94 -12.90
CA LYS A 14 3.84 8.71 -13.66
C LYS A 14 2.36 8.35 -13.75
N VAL A 15 1.55 8.83 -12.81
CA VAL A 15 0.14 8.43 -12.67
C VAL A 15 -0.82 9.54 -13.09
N ILE A 16 -0.50 10.79 -12.77
CA ILE A 16 -1.37 11.94 -13.01
C ILE A 16 -0.74 12.92 -14.01
N PRO A 17 -1.55 13.56 -14.87
CA PRO A 17 -1.03 14.54 -15.82
C PRO A 17 -0.51 15.80 -15.11
N ASN A 18 0.53 16.41 -15.69
CA ASN A 18 1.17 17.62 -15.16
C ASN A 18 0.20 18.80 -14.98
N THR A 19 -0.92 18.81 -15.71
CA THR A 19 -1.98 19.84 -15.58
C THR A 19 -2.61 19.86 -14.19
N LEU A 20 -2.60 18.74 -13.45
CA LEU A 20 -3.12 18.64 -12.09
C LEU A 20 -2.06 18.92 -11.02
N VAL A 21 -0.78 19.00 -11.41
CA VAL A 21 0.35 19.20 -10.51
C VAL A 21 0.62 20.70 -10.34
N THR A 22 -0.26 21.38 -9.60
CA THR A 22 -0.14 22.81 -9.32
C THR A 22 0.97 23.14 -8.33
N ASP A 23 1.43 24.39 -8.28
CA ASP A 23 2.45 24.80 -7.30
C ASP A 23 1.93 24.75 -5.86
N VAL A 24 0.62 24.93 -5.65
CA VAL A 24 -0.02 24.72 -4.35
C VAL A 24 0.10 23.26 -3.94
N PHE A 25 -0.23 22.33 -4.84
CA PHE A 25 -0.09 20.90 -4.59
C PHE A 25 1.37 20.50 -4.30
N LYS A 26 2.34 21.03 -5.05
CA LYS A 26 3.77 20.79 -4.77
C LYS A 26 4.16 21.26 -3.37
N ARG A 27 3.70 22.44 -2.95
CA ARG A 27 3.99 23.00 -1.61
C ARG A 27 3.35 22.17 -0.50
N THR A 28 2.12 21.70 -0.69
CA THR A 28 1.46 20.84 0.31
C THR A 28 2.14 19.47 0.36
N LEU A 29 2.53 18.91 -0.78
CA LEU A 29 3.29 17.65 -0.85
C LEU A 29 4.65 17.73 -0.15
N LYS A 30 5.36 18.86 -0.24
CA LYS A 30 6.64 19.07 0.48
C LYS A 30 6.51 18.96 1.99
N LYS A 31 5.31 19.21 2.55
CA LYS A 31 5.06 19.08 3.99
C LYS A 31 4.87 17.63 4.41
N LEU A 32 4.62 16.71 3.48
CA LEU A 32 4.48 15.28 3.77
C LEU A 32 5.86 14.67 4.01
N GLN A 33 6.02 14.04 5.15
CA GLN A 33 7.19 13.22 5.46
C GLN A 33 7.03 11.78 4.95
N ASP A 34 5.79 11.37 4.65
CA ASP A 34 5.45 10.01 4.24
C ASP A 34 5.84 9.72 2.78
N ARG A 35 6.25 8.47 2.54
CA ARG A 35 6.47 7.94 1.18
C ARG A 35 5.14 7.46 0.60
N ILE A 36 4.77 8.00 -0.54
CA ILE A 36 3.49 7.68 -1.21
C ILE A 36 3.60 6.36 -1.97
N SER A 37 2.69 5.42 -1.75
CA SER A 37 2.60 4.12 -2.44
C SER A 37 1.65 4.14 -3.63
N GLN A 38 0.36 4.44 -3.42
CA GLN A 38 -0.66 4.46 -4.46
C GLN A 38 -1.29 5.84 -4.63
N ILE A 39 -1.73 6.13 -5.85
CA ILE A 39 -2.30 7.43 -6.24
C ILE A 39 -3.49 7.19 -7.14
N ILE A 40 -4.60 7.88 -6.88
CA ILE A 40 -5.76 7.94 -7.76
C ILE A 40 -6.28 9.38 -7.87
N VAL A 41 -7.00 9.67 -8.94
CA VAL A 41 -7.71 10.95 -9.11
C VAL A 41 -9.18 10.67 -9.32
N ASN A 42 -10.02 11.27 -8.49
CA ASN A 42 -11.47 11.24 -8.61
C ASN A 42 -11.96 12.58 -9.16
N ASP A 43 -12.78 12.56 -10.21
CA ASP A 43 -13.50 13.73 -10.70
C ASP A 43 -14.82 13.86 -9.90
N GLY A 44 -14.75 14.59 -8.79
CA GLY A 44 -15.87 14.77 -7.87
C GLY A 44 -16.84 15.86 -8.33
N GLN A 45 -17.95 16.01 -7.59
CA GLN A 45 -18.91 17.09 -7.84
C GLN A 45 -18.29 18.48 -7.59
N ASP A 46 -17.38 18.58 -6.61
CA ASP A 46 -16.69 19.81 -6.23
C ASP A 46 -15.35 19.99 -6.96
N GLY A 47 -15.11 19.20 -8.02
CA GLY A 47 -13.90 19.21 -8.80
C GLY A 47 -13.00 17.99 -8.56
N LYS A 48 -11.78 18.07 -9.12
CA LYS A 48 -10.82 16.95 -9.09
C LYS A 48 -10.14 16.84 -7.74
N GLU A 49 -10.13 15.62 -7.23
CA GLU A 49 -9.53 15.27 -5.96
C GLU A 49 -8.41 14.25 -6.20
N ILE A 50 -7.25 14.47 -5.59
CA ILE A 50 -6.11 13.55 -5.66
C ILE A 50 -6.07 12.79 -4.35
N LEU A 51 -6.16 11.46 -4.41
CA LEU A 51 -5.96 10.62 -3.24
C LEU A 51 -4.63 9.89 -3.33
N MET A 52 -3.92 9.84 -2.21
CA MET A 52 -2.57 9.28 -2.11
C MET A 52 -2.48 8.42 -0.86
N THR A 53 -1.82 7.29 -0.91
CA THR A 53 -1.64 6.42 0.25
C THR A 53 -0.18 6.38 0.69
N SER A 54 0.04 6.14 1.98
CA SER A 54 1.34 5.82 2.58
C SER A 54 1.23 4.52 3.39
N ILE A 55 2.25 4.17 4.18
CA ILE A 55 2.23 2.94 4.98
C ILE A 55 1.07 2.94 5.97
N HIS A 56 0.92 4.03 6.74
CA HIS A 56 -0.07 4.11 7.83
C HIS A 56 -1.25 5.04 7.52
N ASN A 57 -1.09 5.94 6.56
CA ASN A 57 -2.06 6.99 6.29
C ASN A 57 -2.53 6.94 4.83
N PHE A 58 -3.60 7.63 4.54
CA PHE A 58 -3.90 8.11 3.21
C PHE A 58 -4.37 9.56 3.28
N TYR A 59 -4.21 10.25 2.17
CA TYR A 59 -4.36 11.68 2.04
C TYR A 59 -5.35 11.96 0.93
N ARG A 60 -6.21 12.95 1.16
CA ARG A 60 -7.09 13.52 0.13
C ARG A 60 -6.67 14.96 -0.07
N TYR A 61 -6.31 15.31 -1.30
CA TYR A 61 -6.06 16.68 -1.71
C TYR A 61 -7.20 17.16 -2.58
N ALA A 62 -7.91 18.18 -2.11
CA ALA A 62 -9.03 18.81 -2.81
C ALA A 62 -9.02 20.32 -2.50
N ASN A 63 -9.32 21.15 -3.49
CA ASN A 63 -9.46 22.61 -3.32
C ASN A 63 -8.28 23.31 -2.61
N GLY A 64 -7.05 22.81 -2.79
CA GLY A 64 -5.84 23.39 -2.19
C GLY A 64 -5.53 22.88 -0.78
N GLU A 65 -6.41 22.09 -0.18
CA GLU A 65 -6.26 21.54 1.15
C GLU A 65 -5.94 20.05 1.11
N MET A 66 -5.17 19.60 2.11
CA MET A 66 -4.83 18.19 2.27
C MET A 66 -5.40 17.67 3.58
N THR A 67 -6.36 16.76 3.46
CA THR A 67 -6.96 16.03 4.59
C THR A 67 -6.20 14.72 4.80
N LEU A 68 -5.85 14.43 6.05
CA LEU A 68 -5.20 13.18 6.46
C LEU A 68 -6.24 12.22 7.02
N TYR A 69 -6.16 10.96 6.60
CA TYR A 69 -6.91 9.84 7.14
C TYR A 69 -5.93 8.77 7.59
N LYS A 70 -6.13 8.21 8.77
CA LYS A 70 -5.37 7.04 9.20
C LYS A 70 -6.01 5.78 8.61
N LYS A 71 -5.21 4.81 8.19
CA LYS A 71 -5.75 3.57 7.62
C LYS A 71 -6.47 2.70 8.66
N ASP A 72 -6.07 2.79 9.92
CA ASP A 72 -6.70 2.10 11.06
C ASP A 72 -8.14 2.60 11.33
N SER A 73 -8.50 3.80 10.89
CA SER A 73 -9.88 4.31 11.00
C SER A 73 -10.82 3.74 9.93
N VAL A 74 -10.30 3.02 8.94
CA VAL A 74 -11.09 2.40 7.88
C VAL A 74 -11.69 1.10 8.38
N LYS A 75 -13.02 1.02 8.35
CA LYS A 75 -13.80 -0.17 8.74
C LYS A 75 -13.96 -1.14 7.58
N LYS A 76 -14.26 -0.64 6.39
CA LYS A 76 -14.50 -1.46 5.21
C LYS A 76 -14.24 -0.65 3.94
N VAL A 77 -13.79 -1.32 2.89
CA VAL A 77 -13.70 -0.74 1.56
C VAL A 77 -14.51 -1.58 0.58
N GLU A 78 -15.31 -0.93 -0.25
CA GLU A 78 -16.15 -1.54 -1.26
C GLU A 78 -15.65 -1.10 -2.65
N PHE A 79 -15.09 -2.06 -3.38
CA PHE A 79 -14.76 -1.88 -4.79
C PHE A 79 -15.99 -2.13 -5.64
N VAL A 80 -16.37 -1.16 -6.46
CA VAL A 80 -17.52 -1.29 -7.37
C VAL A 80 -17.01 -1.45 -8.81
N LYS A 81 -16.08 -0.58 -9.25
CA LYS A 81 -15.58 -0.58 -10.63
C LYS A 81 -14.15 -0.02 -10.70
N GLY A 82 -13.34 -0.56 -11.62
CA GLY A 82 -11.99 -0.06 -11.91
C GLY A 82 -11.97 1.15 -12.85
N THR A 83 -10.81 1.79 -12.96
CA THR A 83 -10.54 2.93 -13.85
C THR A 83 -10.57 2.50 -15.34
N PRO A 84 -11.05 3.35 -16.28
CA PRO A 84 -11.64 4.69 -16.10
C PRO A 84 -13.09 4.66 -15.61
N HIS A 85 -13.51 5.78 -15.02
CA HIS A 85 -14.79 5.93 -14.31
C HIS A 85 -14.95 4.87 -13.22
N GLY A 86 -13.89 4.70 -12.43
CA GLY A 86 -13.85 3.77 -11.32
C GLY A 86 -14.71 4.25 -10.16
N LYS A 87 -15.24 3.32 -9.38
CA LYS A 87 -16.10 3.60 -8.25
C LYS A 87 -15.69 2.80 -7.02
N VAL A 88 -15.51 3.50 -5.92
CA VAL A 88 -15.00 2.99 -4.65
C VAL A 88 -15.72 3.68 -3.50
N ILE A 89 -16.05 2.92 -2.45
CA ILE A 89 -16.62 3.46 -1.22
C ILE A 89 -15.73 3.03 -0.06
N ILE A 90 -15.23 4.01 0.71
CA ILE A 90 -14.45 3.78 1.93
C ILE A 90 -15.35 4.13 3.11
N LYS A 91 -15.57 3.16 4.00
CA LYS A 91 -16.39 3.30 5.20
C LYS A 91 -15.49 3.34 6.42
N PHE A 92 -15.68 4.33 7.29
CA PHE A 92 -14.88 4.52 8.48
C PHE A 92 -15.60 4.02 9.74
N TYR A 93 -14.87 3.88 10.84
CA TYR A 93 -15.45 3.48 12.13
C TYR A 93 -16.34 4.56 12.75
N ASP A 94 -16.15 5.83 12.40
CA ASP A 94 -16.97 6.98 12.84
C ASP A 94 -18.29 7.11 12.08
N PHE A 95 -18.67 6.09 11.30
CA PHE A 95 -19.86 6.05 10.43
C PHE A 95 -19.84 7.04 9.26
N SER A 96 -18.72 7.74 9.03
CA SER A 96 -18.54 8.51 7.81
C SER A 96 -18.20 7.60 6.62
N ASP A 97 -18.59 8.05 5.42
CA ASP A 97 -18.32 7.36 4.16
C ASP A 97 -17.63 8.33 3.19
N LEU A 98 -16.53 7.91 2.58
CA LEU A 98 -15.91 8.59 1.44
C LEU A 98 -16.27 7.84 0.15
N LYS A 99 -17.08 8.48 -0.70
CA LYS A 99 -17.56 7.92 -1.96
C LYS A 99 -16.82 8.53 -3.14
N LEU A 100 -16.02 7.72 -3.82
CA LEU A 100 -15.29 8.09 -5.03
C LEU A 100 -16.05 7.48 -6.21
N ASN A 101 -16.77 8.30 -6.97
CA ASN A 101 -17.70 7.82 -7.99
C ASN A 101 -17.14 7.86 -9.41
N ASP A 102 -16.07 8.62 -9.63
CA ASP A 102 -15.51 8.83 -10.97
C ASP A 102 -13.98 8.90 -10.94
N ILE A 103 -13.33 7.75 -10.72
CA ILE A 103 -11.88 7.67 -10.76
C ILE A 103 -11.40 7.67 -12.21
N VAL A 104 -10.69 8.73 -12.58
CA VAL A 104 -10.20 9.00 -13.94
C VAL A 104 -8.72 8.67 -14.14
N TYR A 105 -7.90 8.71 -13.09
CA TYR A 105 -6.48 8.35 -13.14
C TYR A 105 -6.08 7.42 -11.98
N GLY A 106 -5.04 6.62 -12.20
CA GLY A 106 -4.54 5.63 -11.25
C GLY A 106 -5.33 4.32 -11.25
N ARG A 107 -4.85 3.33 -10.49
CA ARG A 107 -5.49 2.00 -10.39
C ARG A 107 -6.35 1.94 -9.13
N ALA A 108 -7.66 2.05 -9.29
CA ALA A 108 -8.62 2.00 -8.17
C ALA A 108 -8.49 0.72 -7.32
N PHE A 109 -8.23 -0.43 -7.96
CA PHE A 109 -8.07 -1.71 -7.26
C PHE A 109 -6.85 -1.70 -6.32
N ASP A 110 -5.67 -1.30 -6.82
CA ASP A 110 -4.46 -1.23 -6.00
C ASP A 110 -4.60 -0.27 -4.82
N PHE A 111 -5.22 0.88 -5.07
CA PHE A 111 -5.47 1.88 -4.04
C PHE A 111 -6.34 1.29 -2.91
N ILE A 112 -7.38 0.53 -3.25
CA ILE A 112 -8.20 -0.17 -2.26
C ILE A 112 -7.41 -1.23 -1.52
N GLN A 113 -6.64 -2.07 -2.23
CA GLN A 113 -5.87 -3.13 -1.57
C GLN A 113 -4.87 -2.56 -0.55
N ASP A 114 -4.34 -1.37 -0.84
CA ASP A 114 -3.41 -0.68 0.06
C ASP A 114 -4.09 -0.09 1.31
N ILE A 115 -5.37 0.31 1.23
CA ILE A 115 -6.15 0.90 2.34
C ILE A 115 -6.99 -0.13 3.09
N LYS A 116 -7.34 -1.24 2.44
CA LYS A 116 -8.24 -2.25 2.98
C LYS A 116 -7.79 -2.63 4.40
N PRO A 117 -8.69 -2.58 5.39
CA PRO A 117 -8.36 -2.98 6.74
C PRO A 117 -7.83 -4.41 6.72
N LYS A 118 -6.62 -4.58 7.23
CA LYS A 118 -6.01 -5.89 7.40
C LYS A 118 -6.62 -6.48 8.66
N GLU A 119 -7.64 -7.33 8.51
CA GLU A 119 -8.08 -8.17 9.61
C GLU A 119 -6.96 -9.16 9.91
N ILE A 120 -6.18 -8.87 10.96
CA ILE A 120 -5.14 -9.78 11.44
C ILE A 120 -5.78 -11.10 11.94
N ASN A 121 -7.06 -11.08 12.34
CA ASN A 121 -7.69 -12.16 13.12
C ASN A 121 -9.10 -12.62 12.64
N HIS A 122 -9.32 -12.77 11.33
CA HIS A 122 -10.47 -13.55 10.81
C HIS A 122 -10.07 -14.61 9.78
N ALA A 123 -8.79 -15.00 9.77
CA ALA A 123 -8.51 -16.39 9.45
C ALA A 123 -9.03 -17.21 10.63
N GLY A 124 -10.09 -17.98 10.41
CA GLY A 124 -10.25 -19.23 11.14
C GLY A 124 -9.03 -20.09 10.81
N TYR A 125 -7.91 -19.82 11.49
CA TYR A 125 -6.96 -20.86 11.78
C TYR A 125 -7.69 -21.78 12.75
N ASP A 126 -8.51 -22.67 12.19
CA ASP A 126 -8.47 -24.02 12.70
C ASP A 126 -6.99 -24.39 12.73
N ASN A 127 -6.52 -24.93 13.84
CA ASN A 127 -5.10 -25.12 14.19
C ASN A 127 -4.41 -26.15 13.28
N THR A 128 -4.49 -25.98 11.96
CA THR A 128 -3.96 -26.89 10.98
C THR A 128 -3.24 -26.10 9.88
N ILE A 129 -1.92 -26.05 10.04
CA ILE A 129 -0.89 -26.05 8.99
C ILE A 129 -0.33 -24.68 8.52
N ARG A 130 -0.78 -23.52 9.02
CA ARG A 130 -0.13 -22.23 8.65
C ARG A 130 0.23 -21.28 9.80
N GLY A 131 0.01 -21.69 11.03
CA GLY A 131 0.31 -20.92 12.25
C GLY A 131 1.72 -21.07 12.83
N GLU A 132 2.66 -21.76 12.17
CA GLU A 132 3.95 -22.10 12.81
C GLU A 132 5.16 -21.28 12.36
N PHE A 133 5.02 -20.30 11.46
CA PHE A 133 6.19 -19.49 11.04
C PHE A 133 5.96 -17.98 11.19
N PRO A 134 6.34 -17.40 12.35
CA PRO A 134 6.27 -15.96 12.62
C PRO A 134 6.98 -15.08 11.58
N GLN A 135 7.91 -15.65 10.82
CA GLN A 135 8.74 -14.90 9.86
C GLN A 135 7.99 -14.56 8.56
N LEU A 136 6.92 -15.26 8.20
CA LEU A 136 6.12 -14.94 6.99
C LEU A 136 5.29 -13.65 7.13
N LEU A 137 5.21 -13.10 8.35
CA LEU A 137 4.55 -11.83 8.65
C LEU A 137 5.52 -10.65 8.64
N ASP A 138 6.84 -10.91 8.58
CA ASP A 138 7.87 -9.88 8.61
C ASP A 138 8.18 -9.37 7.18
N PRO A 139 8.00 -8.07 6.87
CA PRO A 139 8.28 -7.52 5.54
C PRO A 139 9.71 -7.74 5.05
N ASP A 140 10.67 -7.87 5.98
CA ASP A 140 12.09 -8.03 5.69
C ASP A 140 12.48 -9.49 5.40
N HIS A 141 11.59 -10.45 5.68
CA HIS A 141 11.84 -11.88 5.52
C HIS A 141 12.15 -12.30 4.08
N ALA A 142 11.47 -11.69 3.11
CA ALA A 142 11.72 -11.96 1.70
C ALA A 142 13.12 -11.49 1.26
N GLU A 143 13.61 -10.38 1.82
CA GLU A 143 14.93 -9.85 1.52
C GLU A 143 16.04 -10.70 2.16
N GLU A 144 15.80 -11.22 3.37
CA GLU A 144 16.73 -12.13 4.05
C GLU A 144 16.84 -13.49 3.35
N ILE A 145 15.73 -14.07 2.88
CA ILE A 145 15.75 -15.32 2.10
C ILE A 145 16.48 -15.12 0.78
N ASP A 146 16.26 -14.00 0.09
CA ASP A 146 16.97 -13.70 -1.15
C ASP A 146 18.48 -13.46 -0.91
N ARG A 147 18.85 -12.88 0.23
CA ARG A 147 20.26 -12.76 0.65
C ARG A 147 20.88 -14.13 0.93
N LEU A 148 20.18 -14.99 1.67
CA LEU A 148 20.62 -16.37 1.97
C LEU A 148 20.76 -17.20 0.68
N ARG A 149 19.83 -17.03 -0.27
CA ARG A 149 19.85 -17.70 -1.58
C ARG A 149 21.05 -17.27 -2.42
N ARG A 150 21.34 -15.97 -2.48
CA ARG A 150 22.55 -15.47 -3.18
C ARG A 150 23.81 -16.00 -2.50
N TRP A 151 23.85 -16.00 -1.18
CA TRP A 151 24.99 -16.50 -0.42
C TRP A 151 25.29 -17.99 -0.70
N MET A 152 24.24 -18.81 -0.88
CA MET A 152 24.37 -20.20 -1.35
C MET A 152 24.84 -20.28 -2.82
N GLN A 153 24.28 -19.46 -3.72
CA GLN A 153 24.67 -19.44 -5.14
C GLN A 153 26.13 -19.04 -5.35
N ASP A 154 26.64 -18.17 -4.48
CA ASP A 154 28.05 -17.75 -4.43
C ASP A 154 28.96 -18.83 -3.79
N GLY A 155 28.40 -19.97 -3.37
CA GLY A 155 29.15 -21.16 -2.95
C GLY A 155 29.67 -21.14 -1.51
N HIS A 156 29.23 -20.18 -0.70
CA HIS A 156 29.71 -20.04 0.68
C HIS A 156 29.00 -20.95 1.69
N ILE A 157 27.77 -21.37 1.39
CA ILE A 157 27.02 -22.36 2.16
C ILE A 157 26.52 -23.44 1.20
N SER A 158 26.52 -24.68 1.66
CA SER A 158 25.97 -25.79 0.90
C SER A 158 24.45 -25.70 0.80
N HIS A 159 23.86 -26.43 -0.14
CA HIS A 159 22.41 -26.52 -0.29
C HIS A 159 21.74 -27.05 0.99
N TYR A 160 22.39 -27.97 1.70
CA TYR A 160 21.90 -28.51 2.96
C TYR A 160 21.90 -27.47 4.09
N GLU A 161 22.96 -26.66 4.19
CA GLU A 161 23.04 -25.58 5.17
C GLU A 161 22.04 -24.45 4.86
N TYR A 162 21.78 -24.20 3.57
CA TYR A 162 20.72 -23.31 3.14
C TYR A 162 19.33 -23.81 3.57
N ASP A 163 19.03 -25.10 3.35
CA ASP A 163 17.76 -25.70 3.76
C ASP A 163 17.59 -25.71 5.29
N ASP A 164 18.68 -25.87 6.04
CA ASP A 164 18.64 -25.82 7.50
C ASP A 164 18.46 -24.40 8.05
N ALA A 165 19.05 -23.40 7.38
CA ALA A 165 18.96 -21.99 7.74
C ALA A 165 17.70 -21.30 7.18
N ASN A 166 17.05 -21.88 6.17
CA ASN A 166 15.81 -21.37 5.59
C ASN A 166 14.61 -21.88 6.39
N PRO A 167 13.93 -21.04 7.17
CA PRO A 167 12.85 -21.49 8.02
C PRO A 167 11.54 -21.75 7.26
N VAL A 168 11.47 -21.51 5.94
CA VAL A 168 10.26 -21.72 5.13
C VAL A 168 10.04 -23.18 4.76
N TYR A 169 11.09 -24.01 4.77
CA TYR A 169 10.95 -25.42 4.45
C TYR A 169 10.48 -26.21 5.69
N PRO A 170 9.32 -26.90 5.62
CA PRO A 170 8.85 -27.70 6.74
C PRO A 170 9.86 -28.83 7.00
N LYS A 171 10.50 -28.80 8.17
CA LYS A 171 11.42 -29.85 8.65
C LYS A 171 10.67 -31.11 9.10
N ALA A 172 9.70 -31.55 8.31
CA ALA A 172 8.98 -32.79 8.53
C ALA A 172 9.80 -33.95 7.94
N GLY A 173 10.62 -34.59 8.77
CA GLY A 173 11.32 -35.82 8.40
C GLY A 173 12.67 -36.05 9.07
N LYS A 174 12.69 -36.16 10.40
CA LYS A 174 13.60 -37.05 11.14
C LYS A 174 12.82 -37.70 12.28
#